data_AF-A0A924SCP4-F1
#
_entry.id   AF-A0A924SCP4-F1
#
_cell.length_a   1.000
_cell.length_b   1.000
_cell.length_c   1.000
_cell.angle_alpha   90.00
_cell.angle_beta   90.00
_cell.angle_gamma   90.00
#
_symmetry.space_group_name_H-M   'P 1'
#
loop_
_entity.id
_entity.type
_entity.pdbx_description
1 polymer ?
#
loop_
_entity_poly.entity_id
_entity_poly.type
_entity_poly.pdbx_seq_one_letter_code
_entity_poly.pdbx_strand_id
1 'polypeptide(L)'
;MYADALALALASRRLAPAFGFCLAFAACGPSAPPRQAVTCVLGEPIGEVATITGQNVPLRTAPTDTADRVVNRVGTTTTGRMMYRDLSPDYPITALCRVPGWVQVVVGGEGDAPGAGDLGWVPAGYVSPGLSNDAVKAIVWNLEGNSDLDDADRDLLRKAARRVLKDDGDCRRIVDGSEFTAQPGLYFVTCKPDNPDNDVVYQWRFTAADIDRELPLERRPRR
;
A
#
# COMPACT_ATOMS: atom_id res chain seq x y z
N MET A 1 59.29 -1.92 13.46
CA MET A 1 60.50 -2.75 13.37
C MET A 1 60.15 -4.14 13.88
N TYR A 2 60.30 -5.14 12.98
CA TYR A 2 60.31 -6.61 13.17
C TYR A 2 59.06 -7.27 13.79
N ALA A 3 58.25 -8.00 13.01
CA ALA A 3 58.45 -9.34 12.39
C ALA A 3 57.89 -10.43 13.32
N ASP A 4 56.77 -11.05 12.95
CA ASP A 4 56.67 -12.31 12.18
C ASP A 4 57.12 -13.56 12.96
N ALA A 5 56.21 -14.51 13.18
CA ALA A 5 56.28 -15.86 12.60
C ALA A 5 55.26 -16.85 13.21
N LEU A 6 54.43 -17.43 12.32
CA LEU A 6 54.12 -18.87 12.07
C LEU A 6 54.11 -19.89 13.24
N ALA A 7 53.44 -21.06 13.21
CA ALA A 7 52.34 -21.70 12.47
C ALA A 7 52.34 -23.22 12.91
N LEU A 8 51.42 -24.01 12.34
CA LEU A 8 51.18 -25.48 12.43
C LEU A 8 50.31 -25.96 13.61
N ALA A 9 49.09 -26.51 13.44
CA ALA A 9 48.46 -27.49 12.51
C ALA A 9 48.43 -28.92 13.09
N LEU A 10 47.21 -29.49 13.16
CA LEU A 10 46.82 -30.92 13.02
C LEU A 10 45.29 -30.98 13.28
N ALA A 11 44.43 -30.89 12.26
CA ALA A 11 43.94 -31.98 11.41
C ALA A 11 43.29 -33.16 12.17
N SER A 12 41.95 -33.21 12.16
CA SER A 12 41.21 -34.47 12.21
C SER A 12 39.96 -34.39 11.32
N ARG A 13 40.13 -34.89 10.09
CA ARG A 13 39.03 -35.28 9.20
C ARG A 13 38.57 -36.69 9.56
N ARG A 14 37.27 -36.90 9.74
CA ARG A 14 36.55 -38.17 9.44
C ARG A 14 35.16 -37.76 8.94
N LEU A 15 34.96 -37.65 7.62
CA LEU A 15 34.41 -38.70 6.74
C LEU A 15 33.02 -39.19 7.18
N ALA A 16 32.01 -38.74 6.44
CA ALA A 16 30.67 -39.30 6.37
C ALA A 16 30.67 -40.74 5.81
N PRO A 17 29.60 -41.49 6.05
CA PRO A 17 28.85 -42.09 4.95
C PRO A 17 27.34 -41.84 5.14
N ALA A 18 26.63 -41.33 4.14
CA ALA A 18 25.99 -42.05 3.03
C ALA A 18 24.50 -42.34 3.29
N PHE A 19 23.67 -41.70 2.46
CA PHE A 19 22.42 -42.23 1.90
C PHE A 19 21.44 -42.96 2.83
N GLY A 20 20.57 -42.17 3.47
CA GLY A 20 19.24 -42.61 3.88
C GLY A 20 18.22 -42.23 2.80
N PHE A 21 17.79 -43.22 2.03
CA PHE A 21 16.67 -43.19 1.10
C PHE A 21 15.38 -42.75 1.83
N CYS A 22 14.85 -41.56 1.53
CA CYS A 22 13.44 -41.22 1.83
C CYS A 22 12.63 -41.44 0.55
N LEU A 23 12.15 -42.67 0.37
CA LEU A 23 11.04 -43.00 -0.52
C LEU A 23 9.74 -42.62 0.20
N ALA A 24 9.23 -41.42 -0.06
CA ALA A 24 7.81 -41.10 0.03
C ALA A 24 7.56 -39.77 -0.70
N PHE A 25 6.81 -39.84 -1.80
CA PHE A 25 6.21 -38.71 -2.49
C PHE A 25 5.24 -38.00 -1.51
N ALA A 26 5.76 -37.05 -0.74
CA ALA A 26 4.96 -36.01 -0.12
C ALA A 26 5.41 -34.71 -0.76
N ALA A 27 4.53 -34.11 -1.56
CA ALA A 27 4.74 -32.79 -2.12
C ALA A 27 5.01 -31.79 -0.98
N CYS A 28 6.28 -31.48 -0.75
CA CYS A 28 6.67 -30.23 -0.10
C CYS A 28 6.30 -29.11 -1.08
N GLY A 29 5.03 -28.70 -1.04
CA GLY A 29 4.63 -27.42 -1.59
C GLY A 29 5.45 -26.33 -0.91
N PRO A 30 5.75 -25.21 -1.59
CA PRO A 30 6.41 -24.09 -0.95
C PRO A 30 5.57 -23.67 0.26
N SER A 31 6.09 -23.88 1.46
CA SER A 31 5.50 -23.37 2.69
C SER A 31 5.34 -21.87 2.51
N ALA A 32 4.09 -21.39 2.51
CA ALA A 32 3.81 -19.97 2.55
C ALA A 32 4.68 -19.33 3.65
N PRO A 33 5.29 -18.15 3.41
CA PRO A 33 6.12 -17.50 4.40
C PRO A 33 5.35 -17.42 5.73
N PRO A 34 6.00 -17.68 6.88
CA PRO A 34 5.34 -17.67 8.17
C PRO A 34 4.64 -16.33 8.37
N ARG A 35 3.31 -16.37 8.52
CA ARG A 35 2.48 -15.21 8.86
C ARG A 35 3.09 -14.57 10.10
N GLN A 36 3.51 -13.30 10.03
CA GLN A 36 4.03 -12.59 11.19
C GLN A 36 3.00 -12.70 12.33
N ALA A 37 3.43 -13.17 13.50
CA ALA A 37 2.54 -13.32 14.64
C ALA A 37 2.08 -11.93 15.10
N VAL A 38 0.83 -11.58 14.80
CA VAL A 38 0.22 -10.34 15.28
C VAL A 38 -0.16 -10.54 16.75
N THR A 39 0.42 -9.73 17.63
CA THR A 39 0.08 -9.71 19.05
C THR A 39 -0.87 -8.55 19.32
N CYS A 40 -2.06 -8.87 19.82
CA CYS A 40 -3.08 -7.88 20.14
C CYS A 40 -3.03 -7.47 21.61
N VAL A 41 -2.96 -6.16 21.86
CA VAL A 41 -3.15 -5.61 23.21
C VAL A 41 -4.62 -5.74 23.64
N LEU A 42 -5.54 -5.62 22.68
CA LEU A 42 -6.98 -5.73 22.87
C LEU A 42 -7.58 -6.59 21.75
N GLY A 43 -8.38 -7.58 22.14
CA GLY A 43 -9.15 -8.39 21.20
C GLY A 43 -8.39 -9.55 20.57
N GLU A 44 -8.98 -10.11 19.51
CA GLU A 44 -8.47 -11.28 18.79
C GLU A 44 -7.59 -10.88 17.60
N PRO A 45 -6.46 -11.57 17.36
CA PRO A 45 -5.61 -11.31 16.22
C PRO A 45 -6.25 -11.76 14.91
N ILE A 46 -6.13 -10.92 13.88
CA ILE A 46 -6.63 -11.16 12.53
C ILE A 46 -5.46 -11.35 11.57
N GLY A 47 -4.57 -10.36 11.48
CA GLY A 47 -3.37 -10.40 10.64
C GLY A 47 -3.66 -10.60 9.15
N GLU A 48 -4.56 -9.77 8.59
CA GLU A 48 -4.93 -9.85 7.17
C GLU A 48 -4.97 -8.47 6.50
N VAL A 49 -4.82 -8.47 5.19
CA VAL A 49 -5.00 -7.27 4.37
C VAL A 49 -6.49 -7.12 4.08
N ALA A 50 -6.99 -5.90 4.20
CA ALA A 50 -8.39 -5.54 4.05
C ALA A 50 -8.50 -4.20 3.31
N THR A 51 -9.73 -3.81 2.99
CA THR A 51 -10.04 -2.47 2.46
C THR A 51 -11.13 -1.80 3.26
N ILE A 52 -11.14 -0.47 3.20
CA ILE A 52 -12.21 0.35 3.74
C ILE A 52 -13.36 0.42 2.74
N THR A 53 -14.61 0.37 3.20
CA THR A 53 -15.81 0.47 2.34
C THR A 53 -16.55 1.80 2.48
N GLY A 54 -16.30 2.54 3.56
CA GLY A 54 -16.95 3.81 3.86
C GLY A 54 -16.16 5.02 3.37
N GLN A 55 -16.86 6.15 3.22
CA GLN A 55 -16.25 7.43 2.92
C GLN A 55 -16.01 8.25 4.18
N ASN A 56 -14.86 8.91 4.24
CA ASN A 56 -14.42 9.73 5.38
C ASN A 56 -14.49 8.98 6.72
N VAL A 57 -14.09 7.70 6.73
CA VAL A 57 -14.13 6.85 7.92
C VAL A 57 -13.03 7.33 8.88
N PRO A 58 -13.38 7.81 10.09
CA PRO A 58 -12.38 8.36 11.00
C PRO A 58 -11.51 7.26 11.58
N LEU A 59 -10.19 7.43 11.49
CA LEU A 59 -9.24 6.60 12.22
C LEU A 59 -9.14 7.11 13.66
N ARG A 60 -9.38 6.24 14.66
CA ARG A 60 -9.44 6.62 16.08
C ARG A 60 -8.32 6.01 16.91
N THR A 61 -8.00 6.65 18.04
CA THR A 61 -6.96 6.16 18.95
C THR A 61 -7.41 4.97 19.82
N ALA A 62 -8.73 4.75 19.96
CA ALA A 62 -9.32 3.66 20.74
C ALA A 62 -10.66 3.18 20.10
N PRO A 63 -11.14 1.95 20.41
CA PRO A 63 -12.34 1.37 19.81
C PRO A 63 -13.64 1.91 20.43
N THR A 64 -13.86 3.22 20.30
CA THR A 64 -15.08 3.90 20.75
C THR A 64 -15.32 5.18 19.93
N ASP A 65 -16.57 5.56 19.70
CA ASP A 65 -16.95 6.75 18.93
C ASP A 65 -16.55 8.07 19.59
N THR A 66 -16.25 8.04 20.89
CA THR A 66 -15.79 9.21 21.65
C THR A 66 -14.28 9.33 21.69
N ALA A 67 -13.53 8.37 21.14
CA ALA A 67 -12.08 8.42 21.12
C ALA A 67 -11.58 9.52 20.20
N ASP A 68 -10.42 10.09 20.55
CA ASP A 68 -9.73 11.06 19.71
C ASP A 68 -9.43 10.47 18.33
N ARG A 69 -9.42 11.35 17.34
CA ARG A 69 -9.07 11.01 15.96
C ARG A 69 -7.55 11.01 15.82
N VAL A 70 -7.03 10.07 15.05
CA VAL A 70 -5.61 10.02 14.71
C VAL A 70 -5.26 11.24 13.86
N VAL A 71 -4.18 11.93 14.23
CA VAL A 71 -3.69 13.12 13.51
C VAL A 71 -2.94 12.68 12.27
N ASN A 72 -3.34 13.22 11.12
CA ASN A 72 -2.56 13.11 9.89
C ASN A 72 -1.35 14.04 9.99
N ARG A 73 -0.23 13.52 10.46
CA ARG A 73 0.99 14.32 10.69
C ARG A 73 1.50 14.97 9.39
N VAL A 74 1.51 14.22 8.29
CA VAL A 74 1.95 14.72 6.98
C VAL A 74 1.07 15.88 6.52
N GLY A 75 -0.25 15.69 6.48
CA GLY A 75 -1.18 16.76 6.09
C GLY A 75 -1.11 17.98 7.01
N THR A 76 -0.93 17.74 8.33
CA THR A 76 -0.78 18.82 9.31
C THR A 76 0.48 19.64 9.07
N THR A 77 1.61 18.99 8.84
CA THR A 77 2.88 19.66 8.53
C THR A 77 2.80 20.43 7.21
N THR A 78 2.22 19.84 6.17
CA THR A 78 2.12 20.46 4.84
C THR A 78 1.20 21.69 4.84
N THR A 79 0.09 21.65 5.57
CA THR A 79 -0.92 22.73 5.55
C THR A 79 -0.77 23.74 6.69
N GLY A 80 0.01 23.42 7.73
CA GLY A 80 0.11 24.21 8.95
C GLY A 80 -1.19 24.22 9.80
N ARG A 81 -2.16 23.37 9.47
CA ARG A 81 -3.44 23.22 10.19
C ARG A 81 -3.59 21.80 10.70
N MET A 82 -4.18 21.62 11.88
CA MET A 82 -4.41 20.27 12.41
C MET A 82 -5.35 19.49 11.48
N MET A 83 -4.84 18.43 10.88
CA MET A 83 -5.58 17.51 10.02
C MET A 83 -5.70 16.15 10.69
N TYR A 84 -6.84 15.51 10.52
CA TYR A 84 -7.09 14.16 11.02
C TYR A 84 -7.03 13.14 9.88
N ARG A 85 -6.77 11.88 10.24
CA ARG A 85 -6.74 10.77 9.31
C ARG A 85 -8.16 10.22 9.12
N ASP A 86 -8.73 10.52 7.97
CA ASP A 86 -9.95 9.90 7.47
C ASP A 86 -9.61 8.95 6.33
N LEU A 87 -10.25 7.80 6.31
CA LEU A 87 -10.04 6.76 5.33
C LEU A 87 -11.14 6.80 4.27
N SER A 88 -10.74 6.48 3.06
CA SER A 88 -11.60 6.48 1.88
C SER A 88 -11.97 5.05 1.50
N PRO A 89 -13.01 4.85 0.67
CA PRO A 89 -13.31 3.53 0.11
C PRO A 89 -12.09 2.99 -0.64
N ASP A 90 -11.96 1.66 -0.67
CA ASP A 90 -10.87 0.90 -1.30
C ASP A 90 -9.47 1.16 -0.73
N TYR A 91 -9.35 1.97 0.31
CA TYR A 91 -8.05 2.22 0.95
C TYR A 91 -7.51 0.91 1.55
N PRO A 92 -6.34 0.41 1.10
CA PRO A 92 -5.78 -0.82 1.61
C PRO A 92 -5.27 -0.60 3.03
N ILE A 93 -5.63 -1.51 3.91
CA ILE A 93 -5.26 -1.50 5.32
C ILE A 93 -4.75 -2.88 5.73
N THR A 94 -3.91 -2.91 6.76
CA THR A 94 -3.58 -4.15 7.47
C THR A 94 -4.46 -4.22 8.71
N ALA A 95 -5.42 -5.14 8.73
CA ALA A 95 -6.25 -5.42 9.89
C ALA A 95 -5.47 -6.27 10.89
N LEU A 96 -5.26 -5.72 12.09
CA LEU A 96 -4.45 -6.34 13.14
C LEU A 96 -5.32 -7.09 14.14
N CYS A 97 -6.23 -6.38 14.80
CA CYS A 97 -6.95 -6.87 15.98
C CYS A 97 -8.44 -6.57 15.88
N ARG A 98 -9.29 -7.47 16.37
CA ARG A 98 -10.75 -7.28 16.41
C ARG A 98 -11.28 -7.23 17.83
N VAL A 99 -12.13 -6.26 18.11
CA VAL A 99 -13.02 -6.24 19.28
C VAL A 99 -14.46 -6.06 18.79
N PRO A 100 -15.50 -6.29 19.63
CA PRO A 100 -16.88 -6.11 19.21
C PRO A 100 -17.11 -4.71 18.60
N GLY A 101 -17.49 -4.68 17.33
CA GLY A 101 -17.78 -3.45 16.59
C GLY A 101 -16.58 -2.68 16.03
N TRP A 102 -15.33 -3.08 16.32
CA TRP A 102 -14.13 -2.33 15.91
C TRP A 102 -12.98 -3.22 15.44
N VAL A 103 -12.18 -2.67 14.53
CA VAL A 103 -10.96 -3.30 14.02
C VAL A 103 -9.80 -2.32 14.17
N GLN A 104 -8.71 -2.79 14.76
CA GLN A 104 -7.44 -2.08 14.76
C GLN A 104 -6.76 -2.28 13.42
N VAL A 105 -6.32 -1.19 12.82
CA VAL A 105 -5.75 -1.17 11.48
C VAL A 105 -4.44 -0.38 11.48
N VAL A 106 -3.50 -0.82 10.66
CA VAL A 106 -2.39 0.02 10.23
C VAL A 106 -2.71 0.52 8.83
N VAL A 107 -2.73 1.84 8.71
CA VAL A 107 -2.98 2.55 7.48
C VAL A 107 -1.64 2.98 6.93
N GLY A 108 -1.15 2.32 5.88
CA GLY A 108 0.06 2.76 5.19
C GLY A 108 -0.10 4.23 4.79
N GLY A 109 0.96 5.02 4.98
CA GLY A 109 0.95 6.39 4.50
C GLY A 109 0.69 6.43 3.00
N GLU A 110 0.33 7.60 2.50
CA GLU A 110 0.25 7.92 1.09
C GLU A 110 1.65 7.91 0.45
N GLY A 111 2.46 6.88 0.70
CA GLY A 111 3.85 6.81 0.31
C GLY A 111 4.53 5.50 0.66
N ASP A 112 3.92 4.68 1.53
CA ASP A 112 4.66 3.74 2.35
C ASP A 112 4.22 2.30 2.16
N ALA A 113 5.16 1.38 2.36
CA ALA A 113 4.91 -0.05 2.39
C ALA A 113 3.86 -0.41 3.47
N PRO A 114 3.06 -1.48 3.26
CA PRO A 114 2.12 -1.97 4.26
C PRO A 114 2.83 -2.20 5.61
N GLY A 115 2.40 -1.51 6.67
CA GLY A 115 2.97 -1.62 8.02
C GLY A 115 3.79 -0.41 8.52
N ALA A 116 4.19 0.51 7.64
CA ALA A 116 4.90 1.75 8.01
C ALA A 116 3.94 2.96 8.02
N GLY A 117 2.91 2.92 8.87
CA GLY A 117 1.85 3.91 8.80
C GLY A 117 1.10 4.18 10.10
N ASP A 118 0.05 4.99 10.01
CA ASP A 118 -0.75 5.40 11.16
C ASP A 118 -1.54 4.20 11.72
N LEU A 119 -1.36 3.93 13.02
CA LEU A 119 -2.10 2.90 13.75
C LEU A 119 -3.36 3.51 14.37
N GLY A 120 -4.50 2.84 14.21
CA GLY A 120 -5.73 3.25 14.89
C GLY A 120 -6.85 2.23 14.78
N TRP A 121 -8.05 2.64 15.18
CA TRP A 121 -9.25 1.83 15.20
C TRP A 121 -10.30 2.41 14.26
N VAL A 122 -11.00 1.52 13.55
CA VAL A 122 -12.15 1.85 12.69
C VAL A 122 -13.33 0.95 13.04
N PRO A 123 -14.58 1.40 12.83
CA PRO A 123 -15.74 0.54 13.01
C PRO A 123 -15.68 -0.65 12.05
N ALA A 124 -15.94 -1.85 12.58
CA ALA A 124 -15.82 -3.10 11.83
C ALA A 124 -16.73 -3.17 10.60
N GLY A 125 -17.87 -2.48 10.63
CA GLY A 125 -18.79 -2.39 9.48
C GLY A 125 -18.21 -1.68 8.25
N TYR A 126 -17.10 -0.94 8.41
CA TYR A 126 -16.40 -0.29 7.30
C TYR A 126 -15.19 -1.08 6.78
N VAL A 127 -14.94 -2.29 7.30
CA VAL A 127 -13.80 -3.11 6.92
C VAL A 127 -14.28 -4.30 6.10
N SER A 128 -13.87 -4.36 4.85
CA SER A 128 -14.07 -5.53 3.99
C SER A 128 -12.80 -6.38 3.98
N PRO A 129 -12.90 -7.70 4.21
CA PRO A 129 -11.76 -8.59 4.08
C PRO A 129 -11.28 -8.65 2.63
N GLY A 130 -9.96 -8.73 2.44
CA GLY A 130 -9.31 -8.78 1.14
C GLY A 130 -9.10 -7.40 0.52
N LEU A 131 -8.36 -7.39 -0.59
CA LEU A 131 -8.17 -6.20 -1.40
C LEU A 131 -9.28 -6.10 -2.45
N SER A 132 -9.80 -4.91 -2.68
CA SER A 132 -10.62 -4.66 -3.86
C SER A 132 -9.80 -4.82 -5.14
N ASN A 133 -10.45 -5.04 -6.28
CA ASN A 133 -9.76 -5.17 -7.57
C ASN A 133 -8.87 -3.95 -7.89
N ASP A 134 -9.21 -2.78 -7.36
CA ASP A 134 -8.47 -1.54 -7.56
C ASP A 134 -7.27 -1.45 -6.62
N ALA A 135 -7.46 -1.83 -5.35
CA ALA A 135 -6.37 -1.93 -4.39
C ALA A 135 -5.36 -3.05 -4.76
N VAL A 136 -5.81 -4.18 -5.31
CA VAL A 136 -4.93 -5.23 -5.90
C VAL A 136 -4.07 -4.65 -7.03
N LYS A 137 -4.63 -3.73 -7.81
CA LYS A 137 -3.92 -3.04 -8.89
C LYS A 137 -3.17 -1.81 -8.41
N ALA A 138 -3.02 -1.59 -7.10
CA ALA A 138 -2.33 -0.44 -6.52
C ALA A 138 -2.91 0.94 -6.92
N ILE A 139 -4.22 0.99 -7.16
CA ILE A 139 -4.98 2.24 -7.20
C ILE A 139 -5.45 2.52 -5.78
N VAL A 140 -4.73 3.38 -5.06
CA VAL A 140 -4.96 3.70 -3.64
C VAL A 140 -5.66 5.05 -3.47
N TRP A 141 -5.84 5.77 -4.57
CA TRP A 141 -6.41 7.10 -4.64
C TRP A 141 -7.94 7.12 -4.52
N ASN A 142 -8.46 8.07 -3.72
CA ASN A 142 -9.89 8.33 -3.57
C ASN A 142 -10.46 9.16 -4.73
N LEU A 143 -10.74 8.49 -5.84
CA LEU A 143 -11.37 9.09 -7.01
C LEU A 143 -12.84 9.49 -6.75
N GLU A 144 -13.56 8.71 -5.95
CA GLU A 144 -14.99 8.92 -5.65
C GLU A 144 -15.25 10.07 -4.66
N GLY A 145 -14.24 10.45 -3.88
CA GLY A 145 -14.28 11.64 -3.03
C GLY A 145 -14.01 12.94 -3.75
N ASN A 146 -13.62 12.89 -5.02
CA ASN A 146 -13.41 14.08 -5.83
C ASN A 146 -14.76 14.53 -6.42
N SER A 147 -15.44 15.43 -5.69
CA SER A 147 -16.74 16.00 -6.10
C SER A 147 -16.67 16.82 -7.37
N ASP A 148 -15.47 17.24 -7.78
CA ASP A 148 -15.26 18.05 -8.97
C ASP A 148 -15.23 17.22 -10.25
N LEU A 149 -15.24 15.89 -10.14
CA LEU A 149 -15.29 14.96 -11.26
C LEU A 149 -16.66 14.30 -11.34
N ASP A 150 -17.22 14.23 -12.54
CA ASP A 150 -18.39 13.41 -12.80
C ASP A 150 -18.03 11.91 -12.94
N ASP A 151 -19.04 11.04 -13.00
CA ASP A 151 -18.80 9.59 -13.05
C ASP A 151 -18.06 9.14 -14.33
N ALA A 152 -18.20 9.88 -15.44
CA ALA A 152 -17.52 9.56 -16.70
C ALA A 152 -16.02 9.90 -16.61
N ASP A 153 -15.69 11.06 -16.03
CA ASP A 153 -14.32 11.46 -15.77
C ASP A 153 -13.62 10.50 -14.80
N ARG A 154 -14.34 10.05 -13.76
CA ARG A 154 -13.84 9.02 -12.84
C ARG A 154 -13.55 7.71 -13.56
N ASP A 155 -14.45 7.21 -14.39
CA ASP A 155 -14.16 5.98 -15.15
C ASP A 155 -12.95 6.14 -16.07
N LEU A 156 -12.81 7.30 -16.71
CA LEU A 156 -11.67 7.62 -17.57
C LEU A 156 -10.35 7.64 -16.77
N LEU A 157 -10.31 8.33 -15.63
CA LEU A 157 -9.16 8.39 -14.74
C LEU A 157 -8.78 7.01 -14.20
N ARG A 158 -9.76 6.16 -13.88
CA ARG A 158 -9.53 4.77 -13.46
C ARG A 158 -8.92 3.93 -14.59
N LYS A 159 -9.40 4.07 -15.83
CA LYS A 159 -8.81 3.40 -17.01
C LYS A 159 -7.37 3.85 -17.23
N ALA A 160 -7.12 5.16 -17.19
CA ALA A 160 -5.78 5.72 -17.34
C ALA A 160 -4.82 5.24 -16.23
N ALA A 161 -5.27 5.24 -14.97
CA ALA A 161 -4.53 4.73 -13.82
C ALA A 161 -4.08 3.28 -14.03
N ARG A 162 -5.00 2.38 -14.41
CA ARG A 162 -4.66 0.99 -14.71
C ARG A 162 -3.68 0.86 -15.87
N ARG A 163 -3.80 1.73 -16.86
CA ARG A 163 -2.91 1.73 -18.02
C ARG A 163 -1.49 2.18 -17.63
N VAL A 164 -1.35 3.25 -16.87
CA VAL A 164 -0.04 3.70 -16.36
C VAL A 164 0.65 2.59 -15.57
N LEU A 165 -0.08 1.91 -14.68
CA LEU A 165 0.44 0.77 -13.91
C LEU A 165 0.85 -0.43 -14.77
N LYS A 166 0.21 -0.62 -15.93
CA LYS A 166 0.52 -1.70 -16.87
C LYS A 166 1.71 -1.35 -17.76
N ASP A 167 1.75 -0.12 -18.26
CA ASP A 167 2.66 0.30 -19.32
C ASP A 167 4.00 0.83 -18.75
N ASP A 168 4.01 1.38 -17.53
CA ASP A 168 5.23 1.88 -16.88
C ASP A 168 5.66 0.98 -15.71
N GLY A 169 6.73 0.21 -15.90
CA GLY A 169 7.26 -0.70 -14.88
C GLY A 169 7.88 -0.04 -13.65
N ASP A 170 8.14 1.27 -13.70
CA ASP A 170 8.57 2.06 -12.53
C ASP A 170 7.36 2.50 -11.69
N CYS A 171 6.17 2.54 -12.30
CA CYS A 171 4.95 2.91 -11.62
C CYS A 171 4.45 1.76 -10.75
N ARG A 172 4.47 1.97 -9.44
CA ARG A 172 4.06 0.94 -8.47
C ARG A 172 2.71 1.23 -7.85
N ARG A 173 2.33 2.51 -7.77
CA ARG A 173 1.07 2.91 -7.13
C ARG A 173 0.56 4.25 -7.66
N ILE A 174 -0.72 4.29 -8.00
CA ILE A 174 -1.42 5.53 -8.32
C ILE A 174 -1.86 6.20 -7.04
N VAL A 175 -1.46 7.46 -6.87
CA VAL A 175 -1.70 8.25 -5.65
C VAL A 175 -2.66 9.40 -5.85
N ASP A 176 -2.83 9.89 -7.09
CA ASP A 176 -3.67 11.05 -7.39
C ASP A 176 -4.07 11.04 -8.86
N GLY A 177 -5.12 11.80 -9.19
CA GLY A 177 -5.51 12.13 -10.54
C GLY A 177 -6.53 13.27 -10.56
N SER A 178 -6.58 13.98 -11.67
CA SER A 178 -7.37 15.21 -11.77
C SER A 178 -7.64 15.59 -13.21
N GLU A 179 -8.69 16.37 -13.42
CA GLU A 179 -8.86 17.15 -14.63
C GLU A 179 -8.10 18.49 -14.49
N PHE A 180 -7.50 18.95 -15.57
CA PHE A 180 -6.87 20.26 -15.62
C PHE A 180 -7.93 21.36 -15.73
N THR A 181 -8.16 22.07 -14.64
CA THR A 181 -9.19 23.13 -14.57
C THR A 181 -9.06 24.21 -15.63
N ALA A 182 -7.84 24.52 -16.09
CA ALA A 182 -7.61 25.54 -17.13
C ALA A 182 -7.84 25.01 -18.57
N GLN A 183 -7.94 23.71 -18.78
CA GLN A 183 -8.24 23.11 -20.08
C GLN A 183 -9.11 21.85 -19.90
N PRO A 184 -10.44 22.01 -19.94
CA PRO A 184 -11.36 20.88 -19.82
C PRO A 184 -11.07 19.76 -20.84
N GLY A 185 -11.25 18.51 -20.43
CA GLY A 185 -10.94 17.31 -21.21
C GLY A 185 -9.46 16.91 -21.21
N LEU A 186 -8.62 17.62 -20.45
CA LEU A 186 -7.23 17.24 -20.20
C LEU A 186 -7.10 16.71 -18.78
N TYR A 187 -6.51 15.53 -18.62
CA TYR A 187 -6.42 14.83 -17.35
C TYR A 187 -4.99 14.48 -16.99
N PHE A 188 -4.80 14.23 -15.70
CA PHE A 188 -3.57 13.76 -15.14
C PHE A 188 -3.79 12.57 -14.23
N VAL A 189 -2.85 11.63 -14.27
CA VAL A 189 -2.70 10.59 -13.24
C VAL A 189 -1.29 10.68 -12.70
N THR A 190 -1.18 10.55 -11.38
CA THR A 190 0.07 10.67 -10.66
C THR A 190 0.45 9.30 -10.09
N CYS A 191 1.66 8.85 -10.39
CA CYS A 191 2.21 7.60 -9.86
C CYS A 191 3.46 7.83 -9.00
N LYS A 192 3.55 7.07 -7.92
CA LYS A 192 4.75 6.97 -7.08
C LYS A 192 5.48 5.64 -7.37
N PRO A 193 6.82 5.67 -7.53
CA PRO A 193 7.62 4.44 -7.53
C PRO A 193 7.74 3.85 -6.12
N ASP A 194 8.09 2.57 -5.99
CA ASP A 194 8.22 1.87 -4.69
C ASP A 194 9.40 2.34 -3.82
N ASN A 195 10.24 3.23 -4.32
CA ASN A 195 11.40 3.68 -3.56
C ASN A 195 10.98 4.78 -2.56
N PRO A 196 10.98 4.51 -1.25
CA PRO A 196 10.56 5.47 -0.23
C PRO A 196 11.51 6.68 -0.14
N ASP A 197 12.75 6.56 -0.62
CA ASP A 197 13.74 7.64 -0.65
C ASP A 197 13.63 8.50 -1.92
N ASN A 198 12.74 8.12 -2.85
CA ASN A 198 12.53 8.83 -4.11
C ASN A 198 11.20 9.60 -4.05
N ASP A 199 11.28 10.86 -3.64
CA ASP A 199 10.16 11.81 -3.69
C ASP A 199 9.79 12.22 -5.13
N VAL A 200 10.48 11.69 -6.15
CA VAL A 200 10.12 11.95 -7.55
C VAL A 200 8.81 11.23 -7.86
N VAL A 201 7.75 12.03 -7.92
CA VAL A 201 6.45 11.61 -8.38
C VAL A 201 6.37 11.89 -9.88
N TYR A 202 5.86 10.92 -10.65
CA TYR A 202 5.63 11.11 -12.08
C TYR A 202 4.16 11.40 -12.33
N GLN A 203 3.90 12.25 -13.31
CA GLN A 203 2.56 12.58 -13.75
C GLN A 203 2.42 12.23 -15.23
N TRP A 204 1.34 11.56 -15.58
CA TRP A 204 0.97 11.26 -16.95
C TRP A 204 -0.16 12.16 -17.36
N ARG A 205 0.04 12.86 -18.47
CA ARG A 205 -0.95 13.74 -19.08
C ARG A 205 -1.63 13.02 -20.23
N PHE A 206 -2.95 13.14 -20.32
CA PHE A 206 -3.75 12.50 -21.35
C PHE A 206 -5.11 13.17 -21.56
N THR A 207 -5.77 12.80 -22.65
CA THR A 207 -7.16 13.13 -22.99
C THR A 207 -7.99 11.85 -23.08
N ALA A 208 -9.32 11.97 -23.16
CA ALA A 208 -10.19 10.81 -23.39
C ALA A 208 -9.79 10.02 -24.66
N ALA A 209 -9.46 10.73 -25.74
CA ALA A 209 -9.05 10.12 -27.00
C ALA A 209 -7.74 9.32 -26.87
N ASP A 210 -6.81 9.75 -26.00
CA ASP A 210 -5.55 9.02 -25.77
C ASP A 210 -5.80 7.67 -25.10
N ILE A 211 -6.79 7.58 -24.23
CA ILE A 211 -7.19 6.33 -23.58
C ILE A 211 -7.95 5.43 -24.55
N ASP A 212 -8.96 5.97 -25.24
CA ASP A 212 -9.82 5.19 -26.14
C ASP A 212 -9.06 4.62 -27.36
N ARG A 213 -8.04 5.35 -27.84
CA ARG A 213 -7.23 4.95 -29.00
C ARG A 213 -5.90 4.32 -28.61
N GLU A 214 -5.68 4.09 -27.33
CA GLU A 214 -4.44 3.56 -26.77
C GLU A 214 -3.18 4.36 -27.21
N LEU A 215 -3.29 5.68 -27.34
CA LEU A 215 -2.13 6.53 -27.69
C LEU A 215 -1.14 6.64 -26.53
N PRO A 216 0.16 6.87 -26.79
CA PRO A 216 1.17 7.03 -25.74
C PRO A 216 0.81 8.16 -24.77
N LEU A 217 0.85 7.87 -23.46
CA LEU A 217 0.61 8.86 -22.41
C LEU A 217 1.89 9.68 -22.14
N GLU A 218 1.76 10.99 -21.99
CA GLU A 218 2.93 11.87 -21.81
C GLU A 218 3.40 11.85 -20.34
N ARG A 219 4.54 11.21 -20.06
CA ARG A 219 5.17 11.16 -18.72
C ARG A 219 5.99 12.43 -18.46
N ARG A 220 5.76 13.08 -17.31
CA ARG A 220 6.57 14.21 -16.82
C ARG A 220 6.89 14.04 -15.34
N PRO A 221 8.07 14.46 -14.86
CA PRO A 221 8.31 14.57 -13.43
C PRO A 221 7.44 15.70 -12.85
N ARG A 222 6.72 15.40 -11.76
CA ARG A 222 5.97 16.39 -10.98
C ARG A 222 6.98 17.12 -10.09
N ARG A 223 7.16 18.42 -10.33
CA ARG A 223 8.02 19.29 -9.53
C ARG A 223 7.21 19.95 -8.42
#